data_AF-A0A318EI28-F1
#
_entry.id   AF-A0A318EI28-F1
#
_cell.length_a   1.000
_cell.length_b   1.000
_cell.length_c   1.000
_cell.angle_alpha   90.00
_cell.angle_beta   90.00
_cell.angle_gamma   90.00
#
_symmetry.space_group_name_H-M   'P 1'
#
loop_
_entity.id
_entity.type
_entity.pdbx_description
1 polymer ?
#
loop_
_entity_poly.entity_id
_entity_poly.type
_entity_poly.pdbx_seq_one_letter_code
_entity_poly.pdbx_strand_id
1 'polypeptide(L)'
;MDKKMIDVSQWNGTVNWDKVDCDGAIIRIAYRGYTAGTIKQDNMFLSNIQGATANDIPAGIYFMSQAINESEAIEEAEYTVNQIKDYDISLPIFYDSELSGEKNNNGRADKLSKAQRTDICKAFCIRIKELGYLSGVYASTSWFKSNLDVLQLLDYYVWVAQYASTCTATHRTDMWQYTSKGSVAGISGNVDISHCYTDLANTSSTNTLKTKETTIAADKSKATDIFKVKVTADSLRIRKGAGTDYDQVGSIRDKGVYTITKTISNWGYLKSGAGWICLDYTKRI
;
A
#
# COMPACT_ATOMS: atom_id res chain seq x y z
N MET A 1 -7.48 11.86 -22.78
CA MET A 1 -8.87 12.06 -22.31
C MET A 1 -8.81 12.27 -20.83
N ASP A 2 -9.60 13.20 -20.33
CA ASP A 2 -9.79 13.41 -18.89
C ASP A 2 -10.73 12.32 -18.36
N LYS A 3 -10.22 11.47 -17.46
CA LYS A 3 -10.96 10.34 -16.88
C LYS A 3 -11.56 10.74 -15.52
N LYS A 4 -12.82 10.41 -15.28
CA LYS A 4 -13.54 10.65 -14.02
C LYS A 4 -13.19 9.55 -13.02
N MET A 5 -12.38 9.89 -12.04
CA MET A 5 -12.04 9.01 -10.93
C MET A 5 -12.86 9.36 -9.70
N ILE A 6 -13.16 8.36 -8.88
CA ILE A 6 -13.72 8.55 -7.55
C ILE A 6 -12.76 8.01 -6.50
N ASP A 7 -12.89 8.46 -5.26
CA ASP A 7 -12.30 7.78 -4.12
C ASP A 7 -13.32 7.54 -3.02
N VAL A 8 -13.19 6.40 -2.34
CA VAL A 8 -14.16 5.90 -1.37
C VAL A 8 -13.50 5.27 -0.15
N SER A 9 -14.20 5.34 0.98
CA SER A 9 -13.78 4.79 2.26
C SER A 9 -14.99 4.39 3.11
N GLN A 10 -14.78 4.05 4.39
CA GLN A 10 -15.88 3.80 5.32
C GLN A 10 -16.88 4.96 5.45
N TRP A 11 -16.47 6.19 5.11
CA TRP A 11 -17.33 7.36 5.19
C TRP A 11 -18.43 7.39 4.14
N ASN A 12 -18.30 6.62 3.06
CA ASN A 12 -19.32 6.51 2.01
C ASN A 12 -20.34 5.39 2.30
N GLY A 13 -20.16 4.63 3.37
CA GLY A 13 -21.04 3.52 3.74
C GLY A 13 -21.06 2.42 2.67
N THR A 14 -22.22 1.78 2.50
CA THR A 14 -22.40 0.70 1.51
C THR A 14 -22.57 1.28 0.11
N VAL A 15 -21.72 0.84 -0.82
CA VAL A 15 -21.75 1.23 -2.23
C VAL A 15 -22.46 0.15 -3.06
N ASN A 16 -23.41 0.56 -3.90
CA ASN A 16 -24.00 -0.28 -4.93
C ASN A 16 -23.19 -0.12 -6.23
N TRP A 17 -22.17 -0.97 -6.38
CA TRP A 17 -21.17 -0.89 -7.45
C TRP A 17 -21.75 -1.08 -8.86
N ASP A 18 -22.82 -1.86 -9.01
CA ASP A 18 -23.50 -2.07 -10.30
C ASP A 18 -24.11 -0.78 -10.89
N LYS A 19 -24.21 0.28 -10.09
CA LYS A 19 -24.72 1.60 -10.50
C LYS A 19 -23.63 2.67 -10.59
N VAL A 20 -22.40 2.36 -10.17
CA VAL A 20 -21.32 3.35 -10.12
C VAL A 20 -20.84 3.65 -11.53
N ASP A 21 -20.88 4.94 -11.87
CA ASP A 21 -20.41 5.46 -13.16
C ASP A 21 -19.12 6.27 -12.96
N CYS A 22 -17.98 5.61 -13.19
CA CYS A 22 -16.64 6.20 -13.17
C CYS A 22 -15.67 5.41 -14.07
N ASP A 23 -14.54 6.02 -14.39
CA ASP A 23 -13.44 5.37 -15.13
C ASP A 23 -12.51 4.54 -14.20
N GLY A 24 -12.63 4.72 -12.89
CA GLY A 24 -11.91 3.97 -11.87
C GLY A 24 -12.13 4.52 -10.46
N ALA A 25 -11.70 3.75 -9.47
CA ALA A 25 -11.88 4.06 -8.05
C ALA A 25 -10.58 3.90 -7.25
N ILE A 26 -10.23 4.89 -6.43
CA ILE A 26 -9.16 4.78 -5.44
C ILE A 26 -9.79 4.45 -4.08
N ILE A 27 -9.51 3.28 -3.54
CA ILE A 27 -10.20 2.74 -2.36
C ILE A 27 -9.30 2.87 -1.13
N ARG A 28 -9.81 3.42 -0.02
CA ARG A 28 -9.05 3.42 1.23
C ARG A 28 -8.88 2.01 1.74
N ILE A 29 -7.64 1.60 1.97
CA ILE A 29 -7.36 0.28 2.55
C ILE A 29 -7.25 0.32 4.06
N ALA A 30 -6.58 1.35 4.57
CA ALA A 30 -6.23 1.47 5.98
C ALA A 30 -5.77 2.88 6.30
N TYR A 31 -5.60 3.10 7.60
CA TYR A 31 -5.01 4.30 8.15
C TYR A 31 -4.13 3.96 9.35
N ARG A 32 -3.17 4.81 9.66
CA ARG A 32 -2.42 4.73 10.93
C ARG A 32 -3.02 5.68 11.96
N GLY A 33 -3.30 5.18 13.16
CA GLY A 33 -3.94 5.96 14.21
C GLY A 33 -3.09 7.12 14.75
N TYR A 34 -3.75 8.24 15.09
CA TYR A 34 -3.13 9.52 15.45
C TYR A 34 -2.35 9.51 16.77
N THR A 35 -2.73 8.66 17.73
CA THR A 35 -2.11 8.58 19.06
C THR A 35 -1.23 7.34 19.21
N ALA A 36 -1.84 6.16 19.14
CA ALA A 36 -1.13 4.90 19.36
C ALA A 36 -0.28 4.46 18.16
N GLY A 37 -0.44 5.09 16.97
CA GLY A 37 0.30 4.72 15.78
C GLY A 37 -0.04 3.33 15.22
N THR A 38 -1.16 2.74 15.62
CA THR A 38 -1.57 1.41 15.15
C THR A 38 -2.22 1.50 13.77
N ILE A 39 -1.83 0.59 12.88
CA ILE A 39 -2.50 0.44 11.58
C ILE A 39 -3.88 -0.19 11.81
N LYS A 40 -4.90 0.41 11.20
CA LYS A 40 -6.27 -0.08 11.22
C LYS A 40 -6.79 -0.16 9.80
N GLN A 41 -7.35 -1.31 9.44
CA GLN A 41 -8.04 -1.46 8.17
C GLN A 41 -9.26 -0.54 8.11
N ASP A 42 -9.56 0.01 6.95
CA ASP A 42 -10.83 0.68 6.70
C ASP A 42 -11.97 -0.36 6.72
N ASN A 43 -13.06 -0.04 7.43
CA ASN A 43 -14.17 -0.98 7.63
C ASN A 43 -14.90 -1.35 6.33
N MET A 44 -14.81 -0.51 5.29
CA MET A 44 -15.43 -0.75 3.99
C MET A 44 -14.44 -1.18 2.91
N PHE A 45 -13.15 -1.35 3.24
CA PHE A 45 -12.14 -1.75 2.24
C PHE A 45 -12.54 -3.02 1.49
N LEU A 46 -12.86 -4.11 2.20
CA LEU A 46 -13.15 -5.41 1.58
C LEU A 46 -14.39 -5.36 0.68
N SER A 47 -15.48 -4.75 1.14
CA SER A 47 -16.70 -4.62 0.35
C SER A 47 -16.50 -3.71 -0.87
N ASN A 48 -15.70 -2.64 -0.72
CA ASN A 48 -15.38 -1.74 -1.82
C ASN A 48 -14.51 -2.41 -2.89
N ILE A 49 -13.40 -3.06 -2.51
CA ILE A 49 -12.50 -3.67 -3.49
C ILE A 49 -13.16 -4.85 -4.21
N GLN A 50 -13.95 -5.66 -3.49
CA GLN A 50 -14.71 -6.77 -4.09
C GLN A 50 -15.79 -6.27 -5.04
N GLY A 51 -16.51 -5.21 -4.65
CA GLY A 51 -17.57 -4.64 -5.48
C GLY A 51 -17.05 -3.97 -6.75
N ALA A 52 -15.94 -3.22 -6.66
CA ALA A 52 -15.24 -2.67 -7.82
C ALA A 52 -14.75 -3.78 -8.76
N THR A 53 -14.09 -4.81 -8.20
CA THR A 53 -13.60 -5.97 -8.97
C THR A 53 -14.73 -6.70 -9.70
N ALA A 54 -15.87 -6.94 -9.02
CA ALA A 54 -17.01 -7.65 -9.60
C ALA A 54 -17.72 -6.87 -10.73
N ASN A 55 -17.47 -5.56 -10.83
CA ASN A 55 -18.04 -4.67 -11.84
C ASN A 55 -17.00 -4.18 -12.85
N ASP A 56 -15.83 -4.82 -12.92
CA ASP A 56 -14.74 -4.48 -13.83
C ASP A 56 -14.29 -3.01 -13.73
N ILE A 57 -14.43 -2.39 -12.56
CA ILE A 57 -14.00 -1.01 -12.29
C ILE A 57 -12.51 -1.04 -11.90
N PRO A 58 -11.62 -0.37 -12.65
CA PRO A 58 -10.21 -0.27 -12.30
C PRO A 58 -10.00 0.27 -10.88
N ALA A 59 -9.25 -0.48 -10.07
CA ALA A 59 -9.03 -0.15 -8.68
C ALA A 59 -7.59 0.35 -8.42
N GLY A 60 -7.51 1.41 -7.63
CA GLY A 60 -6.31 1.89 -6.96
C GLY A 60 -6.54 1.93 -5.46
N ILE A 61 -5.51 2.27 -4.70
CA ILE A 61 -5.55 2.20 -3.24
C ILE A 61 -5.04 3.50 -2.66
N TYR A 62 -5.55 3.91 -1.51
CA TYR A 62 -4.84 4.89 -0.69
C TYR A 62 -4.74 4.45 0.77
N PHE A 63 -3.64 4.85 1.41
CA PHE A 63 -3.38 4.64 2.83
C PHE A 63 -3.26 6.01 3.52
N MET A 64 -4.15 6.29 4.48
CA MET A 64 -4.13 7.54 5.25
C MET A 64 -3.07 7.44 6.35
N SER A 65 -1.95 8.13 6.16
CA SER A 65 -0.77 7.89 6.95
C SER A 65 -0.65 8.79 8.18
N GLN A 66 -0.06 8.21 9.23
CA GLN A 66 0.49 8.90 10.39
C GLN A 66 1.86 8.35 10.75
N ALA A 67 2.62 7.87 9.77
CA ALA A 67 3.99 7.44 9.95
C ALA A 67 4.85 8.63 10.42
N ILE A 68 5.71 8.39 11.42
CA ILE A 68 6.63 9.41 11.96
C ILE A 68 8.08 9.19 11.53
N ASN A 69 8.34 8.13 10.78
CA ASN A 69 9.62 7.77 10.19
C ASN A 69 9.42 6.82 9.00
N GLU A 70 10.48 6.60 8.24
CA GLU A 70 10.51 5.80 7.01
C GLU A 70 10.20 4.32 7.27
N SER A 71 10.59 3.78 8.44
CA SER A 71 10.29 2.39 8.81
C SER A 71 8.78 2.15 8.95
N GLU A 72 8.06 3.11 9.51
CA GLU A 72 6.60 3.03 9.62
C GLU A 72 5.91 3.20 8.26
N ALA A 73 6.43 4.05 7.37
CA ALA A 73 5.94 4.14 6.00
C ALA A 73 6.15 2.84 5.21
N ILE A 74 7.27 2.16 5.42
CA ILE A 74 7.53 0.83 4.85
C ILE A 74 6.53 -0.20 5.40
N GLU A 75 6.22 -0.17 6.70
CA GLU A 75 5.18 -1.03 7.31
C GLU A 75 3.80 -0.79 6.68
N GLU A 76 3.42 0.48 6.44
CA GLU A 76 2.16 0.83 5.78
C GLU A 76 2.09 0.33 4.34
N ALA A 77 3.20 0.42 3.60
CA ALA A 77 3.31 -0.10 2.24
C ALA A 77 3.19 -1.63 2.20
N GLU A 78 3.91 -2.34 3.08
CA GLU A 78 3.87 -3.80 3.16
C GLU A 78 2.50 -4.32 3.62
N TYR A 79 1.88 -3.63 4.58
CA TYR A 79 0.50 -3.91 4.98
C TYR A 79 -0.42 -3.80 3.77
N THR A 80 -0.32 -2.70 3.02
CA THR A 80 -1.15 -2.42 1.85
C THR A 80 -1.07 -3.55 0.82
N VAL A 81 0.15 -3.89 0.41
CA VAL A 81 0.37 -4.94 -0.61
C VAL A 81 -0.09 -6.32 -0.13
N ASN A 82 0.09 -6.64 1.16
CA ASN A 82 -0.36 -7.92 1.69
C ASN A 82 -1.89 -8.10 1.66
N GLN A 83 -2.64 -7.01 1.83
CA GLN A 83 -4.11 -7.05 1.80
C GLN A 83 -4.69 -7.13 0.37
N ILE A 84 -3.95 -6.65 -0.64
CA ILE A 84 -4.44 -6.55 -2.03
C ILE A 84 -3.90 -7.65 -2.95
N LYS A 85 -3.04 -8.55 -2.47
CA LYS A 85 -2.34 -9.56 -3.28
C LYS A 85 -3.23 -10.48 -4.15
N ASP A 86 -4.49 -10.64 -3.75
CA ASP A 86 -5.47 -11.51 -4.41
C ASP A 86 -6.44 -10.71 -5.31
N TYR A 87 -6.20 -9.41 -5.49
CA TYR A 87 -6.99 -8.50 -6.32
C TYR A 87 -6.15 -7.93 -7.46
N ASP A 88 -6.80 -7.64 -8.59
CA ASP A 88 -6.15 -6.92 -9.68
C ASP A 88 -6.15 -5.42 -9.38
N ILE A 89 -4.96 -4.85 -9.24
CA ILE A 89 -4.76 -3.44 -8.89
C ILE A 89 -4.05 -2.78 -10.06
N SER A 90 -4.85 -2.11 -10.90
CA SER A 90 -4.40 -1.54 -12.16
C SER A 90 -4.10 -0.05 -12.09
N LEU A 91 -4.45 0.61 -10.98
CA LEU A 91 -4.19 2.03 -10.70
C LEU A 91 -3.18 2.19 -9.53
N PRO A 92 -2.60 3.39 -9.33
CA PRO A 92 -1.58 3.59 -8.30
C PRO A 92 -2.08 3.40 -6.86
N ILE A 93 -1.12 3.08 -6.00
CA ILE A 93 -1.26 3.07 -4.54
C ILE A 93 -0.71 4.38 -3.99
N PHE A 94 -1.58 5.17 -3.38
CA PHE A 94 -1.27 6.51 -2.90
C PHE A 94 -0.97 6.53 -1.39
N TYR A 95 0.12 7.19 -1.04
CA TYR A 95 0.36 7.67 0.31
C TYR A 95 -0.42 8.97 0.50
N ASP A 96 -1.40 8.97 1.39
CA ASP A 96 -2.18 10.15 1.73
C ASP A 96 -1.49 10.90 2.89
N SER A 97 -0.97 12.09 2.56
CA SER A 97 -0.30 12.99 3.49
C SER A 97 -1.14 14.22 3.77
N GLU A 98 -1.73 14.24 4.96
CA GLU A 98 -2.53 15.36 5.46
C GLU A 98 -2.43 15.49 6.98
N LEU A 99 -3.13 16.49 7.53
CA LEU A 99 -3.30 16.62 8.97
C LEU A 99 -4.17 15.48 9.50
N SER A 100 -3.87 15.04 10.71
CA SER A 100 -4.69 14.04 11.41
C SER A 100 -6.15 14.44 11.62
N GLY A 101 -6.44 15.74 11.67
CA GLY A 101 -7.73 16.28 12.10
C GLY A 101 -7.98 16.18 13.62
N GLU A 102 -7.00 15.71 14.40
CA GLU A 102 -7.08 15.69 15.86
C GLU A 102 -7.18 17.10 16.44
N LYS A 103 -7.71 17.19 17.68
CA LYS A 103 -7.82 18.46 18.38
C LYS A 103 -6.45 19.16 18.44
N ASN A 104 -6.42 20.40 17.93
CA ASN A 104 -5.22 21.24 17.83
C ASN A 104 -4.11 20.70 16.92
N ASN A 105 -4.42 19.80 15.96
CA ASN A 105 -3.42 19.16 15.10
C ASN A 105 -2.27 18.54 15.91
N ASN A 106 -2.65 17.73 16.91
CA ASN A 106 -1.72 17.07 17.81
C ASN A 106 -1.58 15.58 17.51
N GLY A 107 -1.92 15.16 16.29
CA GLY A 107 -1.60 13.84 15.79
C GLY A 107 -0.09 13.64 15.71
N ARG A 108 0.35 12.39 15.85
CA ARG A 108 1.78 12.03 15.89
C ARG A 108 2.58 12.49 14.68
N ALA A 109 1.96 12.60 13.51
CA ALA A 109 2.60 13.06 12.28
C ALA A 109 2.40 14.56 11.98
N ASP A 110 1.59 15.30 12.75
CA ASP A 110 1.23 16.69 12.41
C ASP A 110 2.41 17.65 12.54
N LYS A 111 3.36 17.36 13.45
CA LYS A 111 4.52 18.21 13.76
C LYS A 111 5.79 17.86 13.01
N LEU A 112 5.73 16.89 12.09
CA LEU A 112 6.88 16.54 11.26
C LEU A 112 7.31 17.74 10.42
N SER A 113 8.62 17.96 10.32
CA SER A 113 9.16 18.94 9.39
C SER A 113 8.86 18.55 7.94
N LYS A 114 8.87 19.55 7.04
CA LYS A 114 8.70 19.33 5.59
C LYS A 114 9.69 18.30 5.02
N ALA A 115 10.94 18.31 5.46
CA ALA A 115 11.95 17.35 5.04
C ALA A 115 11.60 15.92 5.48
N GLN A 116 11.35 15.72 6.79
CA GLN A 116 10.98 14.42 7.33
C GLN A 116 9.74 13.85 6.65
N ARG A 117 8.69 14.67 6.50
CA ARG A 117 7.45 14.25 5.84
C ARG A 117 7.71 13.80 4.40
N THR A 118 8.56 14.52 3.67
CA THR A 118 8.92 14.18 2.29
C THR A 118 9.67 12.85 2.23
N ASP A 119 10.63 12.60 3.11
CA ASP A 119 11.39 11.34 3.13
C ASP A 119 10.51 10.14 3.52
N ILE A 120 9.54 10.34 4.41
CA ILE A 120 8.55 9.32 4.77
C ILE A 120 7.64 8.98 3.56
N CYS A 121 7.12 9.99 2.85
CA CYS A 121 6.36 9.76 1.61
C CYS A 121 7.19 8.97 0.58
N LYS A 122 8.47 9.34 0.40
CA LYS A 122 9.38 8.64 -0.51
C LYS A 122 9.57 7.19 -0.10
N ALA A 123 9.78 6.91 1.19
CA ALA A 123 9.99 5.55 1.69
C ALA A 123 8.79 4.63 1.38
N PHE A 124 7.56 5.12 1.56
CA PHE A 124 6.35 4.39 1.16
C PHE A 124 6.35 4.10 -0.35
N CYS A 125 6.53 5.14 -1.17
CA CYS A 125 6.47 5.01 -2.62
C CYS A 125 7.55 4.08 -3.20
N ILE A 126 8.79 4.19 -2.69
CA ILE A 126 9.88 3.28 -3.05
C ILE A 126 9.47 1.84 -2.74
N ARG A 127 8.96 1.60 -1.54
CA ARG A 127 8.58 0.24 -1.11
C ARG A 127 7.46 -0.33 -1.97
N ILE A 128 6.44 0.46 -2.31
CA ILE A 128 5.36 0.03 -3.22
C ILE A 128 5.91 -0.35 -4.61
N LYS A 129 6.83 0.46 -5.18
CA LYS A 129 7.48 0.15 -6.47
C LYS A 129 8.33 -1.12 -6.40
N GLU A 130 9.11 -1.30 -5.34
CA GLU A 130 9.88 -2.53 -5.11
C GLU A 130 8.98 -3.78 -5.00
N LEU A 131 7.74 -3.60 -4.54
CA LEU A 131 6.72 -4.64 -4.45
C LEU A 131 5.96 -4.85 -5.77
N GLY A 132 6.31 -4.12 -6.83
CA GLY A 132 5.79 -4.33 -8.19
C GLY A 132 4.55 -3.50 -8.54
N TYR A 133 4.20 -2.49 -7.72
CA TYR A 133 3.00 -1.68 -7.94
C TYR A 133 3.36 -0.23 -8.30
N LEU A 134 2.42 0.44 -8.98
CA LEU A 134 2.50 1.88 -9.19
C LEU A 134 2.26 2.61 -7.86
N SER A 135 3.04 3.66 -7.59
CA SER A 135 2.95 4.42 -6.33
C SER A 135 2.76 5.90 -6.59
N GLY A 136 2.06 6.59 -5.68
CA GLY A 136 1.89 8.03 -5.73
C GLY A 136 1.75 8.67 -4.36
N VAL A 137 1.71 10.00 -4.34
CA VAL A 137 1.43 10.79 -3.15
C VAL A 137 0.17 11.61 -3.39
N TYR A 138 -0.75 11.54 -2.44
CA TYR A 138 -1.90 12.43 -2.36
C TYR A 138 -1.63 13.52 -1.32
N ALA A 139 -1.98 14.76 -1.67
CA ALA A 139 -2.10 15.86 -0.71
C ALA A 139 -2.86 17.05 -1.33
N SER A 140 -3.31 17.98 -0.49
CA SER A 140 -3.87 19.25 -1.01
C SER A 140 -2.80 20.16 -1.62
N THR A 141 -3.19 21.07 -2.53
CA THR A 141 -2.27 22.05 -3.15
C THR A 141 -1.50 22.86 -2.10
N SER A 142 -2.16 23.27 -1.01
CA SER A 142 -1.51 24.03 0.07
C SER A 142 -0.54 23.17 0.88
N TRP A 143 -0.83 21.88 1.03
CA TRP A 143 0.04 20.91 1.71
C TRP A 143 1.28 20.59 0.88
N PHE A 144 1.14 20.35 -0.42
CA PHE A 144 2.29 20.22 -1.32
C PHE A 144 3.20 21.45 -1.28
N LYS A 145 2.63 22.65 -1.21
CA LYS A 145 3.41 23.89 -1.11
C LYS A 145 4.16 24.02 0.22
N SER A 146 3.47 23.75 1.33
CA SER A 146 3.95 24.14 2.67
C SER A 146 4.64 23.01 3.43
N ASN A 147 4.25 21.75 3.20
CA ASN A 147 4.62 20.61 4.03
C ASN A 147 5.36 19.50 3.29
N LEU A 148 5.45 19.56 1.97
CA LEU A 148 6.20 18.59 1.15
C LEU A 148 7.17 19.32 0.21
N ASP A 149 8.31 18.70 -0.08
CA ASP A 149 9.13 19.07 -1.22
C ASP A 149 8.72 18.25 -2.44
N VAL A 150 7.72 18.76 -3.16
CA VAL A 150 7.09 18.07 -4.29
C VAL A 150 8.07 17.73 -5.40
N LEU A 151 9.17 18.47 -5.57
CA LEU A 151 10.16 18.18 -6.61
C LEU A 151 10.84 16.83 -6.39
N GLN A 152 10.97 16.38 -5.13
CA GLN A 152 11.51 15.07 -4.79
C GLN A 152 10.48 13.92 -4.93
N LEU A 153 9.23 14.25 -5.24
CA LEU A 153 8.13 13.29 -5.35
C LEU A 153 7.68 13.08 -6.80
N LEU A 154 8.29 13.78 -7.77
CA LEU A 154 7.90 13.71 -9.18
C LEU A 154 8.25 12.37 -9.85
N ASP A 155 9.04 11.50 -9.23
CA ASP A 155 9.28 10.12 -9.71
C ASP A 155 8.11 9.15 -9.41
N TYR A 156 7.06 9.65 -8.75
CA TYR A 156 5.83 8.96 -8.37
C TYR A 156 4.62 9.74 -8.86
N TYR A 157 3.44 9.11 -8.92
CA TYR A 157 2.21 9.83 -9.32
C TYR A 157 1.84 10.91 -8.29
N VAL A 158 1.37 12.07 -8.77
CA VAL A 158 0.98 13.20 -7.93
C VAL A 158 -0.53 13.40 -8.04
N TRP A 159 -1.23 13.11 -6.94
CA TRP A 159 -2.66 13.33 -6.80
C TRP A 159 -2.94 14.55 -5.92
N VAL A 160 -3.45 15.61 -6.51
CA VAL A 160 -3.66 16.90 -5.84
C VAL A 160 -5.11 17.06 -5.42
N ALA A 161 -5.36 17.50 -4.18
CA ALA A 161 -6.67 18.00 -3.77
C ALA A 161 -6.73 19.53 -3.83
N GLN A 162 -7.73 20.05 -4.56
CA GLN A 162 -8.09 21.45 -4.55
C GLN A 162 -9.53 21.62 -5.01
N TYR A 163 -10.44 21.87 -4.06
CA TYR A 163 -11.86 22.02 -4.37
C TYR A 163 -12.13 23.37 -5.05
N ALA A 164 -12.07 23.39 -6.37
CA ALA A 164 -12.17 24.59 -7.20
C ALA A 164 -12.58 24.22 -8.63
N SER A 165 -12.96 25.22 -9.44
CA SER A 165 -13.25 25.04 -10.86
C SER A 165 -11.99 24.89 -11.73
N THR A 166 -10.81 25.23 -11.19
CA THR A 166 -9.52 25.11 -11.88
C THR A 166 -8.41 24.70 -10.92
N CYS A 167 -7.56 23.74 -11.33
CA CYS A 167 -6.37 23.36 -10.57
C CYS A 167 -5.30 24.46 -10.69
N THR A 168 -4.74 24.91 -9.56
CA THR A 168 -3.68 25.94 -9.56
C THR A 168 -2.32 25.40 -9.11
N ALA A 169 -2.15 24.08 -9.08
CA ALA A 169 -0.85 23.47 -8.82
C ALA A 169 0.13 23.84 -9.95
N THR A 170 1.35 24.25 -9.58
CA THR A 170 2.39 24.67 -10.54
C THR A 170 3.37 23.56 -10.89
N HIS A 171 3.25 22.41 -10.23
CA HIS A 171 4.02 21.19 -10.52
C HIS A 171 3.17 20.20 -11.32
N ARG A 172 3.79 19.13 -11.83
CA ARG A 172 3.05 18.05 -12.48
C ARG A 172 1.93 17.56 -11.57
N THR A 173 0.76 17.37 -12.15
CA THR A 173 -0.44 16.84 -11.50
C THR A 173 -0.97 15.73 -12.39
N ASP A 174 -0.96 14.49 -11.90
CA ASP A 174 -1.42 13.32 -12.66
C ASP A 174 -2.93 13.08 -12.44
N MET A 175 -3.41 13.46 -11.25
CA MET A 175 -4.81 13.39 -10.87
C MET A 175 -5.16 14.59 -9.97
N TRP A 176 -6.36 15.15 -10.12
CA TRP A 176 -6.81 16.31 -9.37
C TRP A 176 -8.20 16.09 -8.79
N GLN A 177 -8.30 15.94 -7.46
CA GLN A 177 -9.56 15.92 -6.72
C GLN A 177 -10.12 17.34 -6.63
N TYR A 178 -11.16 17.61 -7.42
CA TYR A 178 -11.72 18.95 -7.62
C TYR A 178 -12.98 19.20 -6.79
N THR A 179 -13.60 18.16 -6.21
CA THR A 179 -14.76 18.30 -5.35
C THR A 179 -14.87 17.15 -4.36
N SER A 180 -15.35 17.46 -3.15
CA SER A 180 -15.80 16.51 -2.13
C SER A 180 -17.31 16.47 -1.97
N LYS A 181 -18.03 17.02 -2.94
CA LYS A 181 -19.50 17.16 -2.96
C LYS A 181 -20.09 16.59 -4.25
N GLY A 182 -19.38 15.65 -4.86
CA GLY A 182 -19.87 14.93 -6.03
C GLY A 182 -21.09 14.08 -5.69
N SER A 183 -21.86 13.75 -6.73
CA SER A 183 -22.94 12.76 -6.65
C SER A 183 -22.67 11.69 -7.69
N VAL A 184 -22.66 10.43 -7.24
CA VAL A 184 -22.39 9.25 -8.07
C VAL A 184 -23.48 8.24 -7.79
N ALA A 185 -24.11 7.72 -8.85
CA ALA A 185 -25.14 6.71 -8.71
C ALA A 185 -24.59 5.49 -7.95
N GLY A 186 -25.40 4.93 -7.06
CA GLY A 186 -24.99 3.80 -6.21
C GLY A 186 -24.27 4.19 -4.91
N ILE A 187 -23.89 5.46 -4.72
CA ILE A 187 -23.26 5.94 -3.48
C ILE A 187 -24.18 6.96 -2.81
N SER A 188 -24.44 6.78 -1.52
CA SER A 188 -25.25 7.73 -0.75
C SER A 188 -24.39 8.89 -0.26
N GLY A 189 -24.95 10.11 -0.32
CA GLY A 189 -24.26 11.31 0.14
C GLY A 189 -23.21 11.82 -0.84
N ASN A 190 -22.20 12.49 -0.30
CA ASN A 190 -21.15 13.11 -1.10
C ASN A 190 -20.07 12.11 -1.49
N VAL A 191 -19.49 12.31 -2.68
CA VAL A 191 -18.37 11.54 -3.21
C VAL A 191 -17.26 12.49 -3.64
N ASP A 192 -16.03 12.12 -3.32
CA ASP A 192 -14.84 12.79 -3.82
C ASP A 192 -14.63 12.42 -5.30
N ILE A 193 -14.52 13.43 -6.16
CA ILE A 193 -14.35 13.22 -7.62
C ILE A 193 -13.07 13.91 -8.07
N SER A 194 -12.30 13.17 -8.87
CA SER A 194 -11.07 13.63 -9.48
C SER A 194 -11.09 13.60 -11.00
N HIS A 195 -10.42 14.58 -11.60
CA HIS A 195 -9.97 14.56 -12.99
C HIS A 195 -8.64 13.80 -13.07
N CYS A 196 -8.52 12.85 -13.96
CA CYS A 196 -7.29 12.10 -14.19
C CYS A 196 -6.72 12.43 -15.56
N TYR A 197 -5.53 13.04 -15.55
CA TYR A 197 -4.89 13.62 -16.74
C TYR A 197 -3.89 12.67 -17.40
N THR A 198 -3.38 11.72 -16.64
CA THR A 198 -2.43 10.70 -17.09
C THR A 198 -3.18 9.41 -17.37
N ASP A 199 -2.74 8.61 -18.35
CA ASP A 199 -3.26 7.26 -18.47
C ASP A 199 -2.69 6.40 -17.32
N LEU A 200 -3.43 6.34 -16.21
CA LEU A 200 -3.04 5.61 -15.00
C LEU A 200 -3.23 4.10 -15.15
N ALA A 201 -3.87 3.64 -16.23
CA ALA A 201 -4.09 2.23 -16.48
C ALA A 201 -2.76 1.58 -16.88
N ASN A 202 -2.35 0.59 -16.10
CA ASN A 202 -1.20 -0.24 -16.41
C ASN A 202 -1.35 -0.82 -17.83
N THR A 203 -0.51 -0.41 -18.78
CA THR A 203 -0.45 -1.02 -20.11
C THR A 203 0.25 -2.37 -19.96
N SER A 204 -0.52 -3.38 -19.54
CA SER A 204 -0.15 -4.79 -19.52
C SER A 204 1.11 -5.14 -18.71
N SER A 205 0.89 -5.45 -17.43
CA SER A 205 1.42 -6.69 -16.87
C SER A 205 0.30 -7.28 -16.04
N THR A 206 -0.53 -8.09 -16.71
CA THR A 206 -1.59 -8.90 -16.12
C THR A 206 -1.08 -9.52 -14.81
N ASN A 207 -1.70 -9.14 -13.68
CA ASN A 207 -1.48 -9.79 -12.38
C ASN A 207 -2.24 -11.12 -12.35
N THR A 208 -2.02 -11.95 -13.36
CA THR A 208 -2.53 -13.31 -13.42
C THR A 208 -1.42 -14.24 -12.92
N LEU A 209 -1.40 -14.52 -11.62
CA LEU A 209 -0.78 -15.75 -11.13
C LEU A 209 -1.66 -16.95 -11.53
N LYS A 210 -1.74 -17.22 -12.84
CA LYS A 210 -2.07 -18.54 -13.36
C LYS A 210 -0.76 -19.25 -13.68
N THR A 211 -0.58 -20.35 -12.97
CA THR A 211 0.37 -21.42 -13.22
C THR A 211 0.73 -21.62 -14.70
N LYS A 212 2.00 -21.41 -15.06
CA LYS A 212 2.76 -22.37 -15.88
C LYS A 212 4.26 -22.06 -15.93
N GLU A 213 4.98 -23.14 -16.17
CA GLU A 213 6.40 -23.38 -15.97
C GLU A 213 7.35 -22.50 -16.81
N THR A 214 8.47 -22.18 -16.16
CA THR A 214 9.86 -22.07 -16.66
C THR A 214 10.11 -21.39 -18.00
N THR A 215 10.76 -20.21 -17.97
CA THR A 215 12.16 -20.03 -18.41
C THR A 215 12.62 -18.59 -18.13
N ILE A 216 13.69 -18.42 -17.34
CA ILE A 216 14.29 -17.12 -17.00
C ILE A 216 15.61 -17.00 -17.77
N ALA A 217 15.73 -15.94 -18.57
CA ALA A 217 17.03 -15.32 -18.86
C ALA A 217 17.08 -13.98 -18.11
N ALA A 218 18.22 -13.74 -17.48
CA ALA A 218 18.44 -12.82 -16.38
C ALA A 218 18.67 -11.35 -16.79
N ASP A 219 18.41 -10.42 -15.88
CA ASP A 219 19.48 -9.50 -15.44
C ASP A 219 19.28 -9.00 -13.98
N LYS A 220 20.39 -8.66 -13.34
CA LYS A 220 20.71 -8.73 -11.90
C LYS A 220 20.55 -7.39 -11.17
N SER A 221 19.95 -7.41 -9.97
CA SER A 221 20.47 -6.64 -8.83
C SER A 221 20.12 -7.30 -7.47
N LYS A 222 21.14 -7.40 -6.60
CA LYS A 222 21.24 -7.99 -5.24
C LYS A 222 20.18 -9.05 -4.82
N ALA A 223 20.56 -10.31 -5.03
CA ALA A 223 19.81 -11.49 -4.59
C ALA A 223 19.57 -11.49 -3.07
N THR A 224 18.28 -11.51 -2.69
CA THR A 224 17.87 -12.17 -1.45
C THR A 224 18.31 -13.63 -1.58
N ASP A 225 19.18 -14.07 -0.70
CA ASP A 225 19.72 -15.44 -0.71
C ASP A 225 18.58 -16.40 -0.36
N ILE A 226 17.80 -16.79 -1.37
CA ILE A 226 16.75 -17.79 -1.22
C ILE A 226 17.45 -19.14 -1.24
N PHE A 227 17.43 -19.85 -0.12
CA PHE A 227 18.04 -21.18 0.00
C PHE A 227 17.09 -22.14 0.71
N LYS A 228 17.36 -23.43 0.54
CA LYS A 228 16.63 -24.48 1.24
C LYS A 228 17.39 -24.92 2.48
N VAL A 229 16.64 -25.29 3.50
CA VAL A 229 17.16 -25.90 4.71
C VAL A 229 16.36 -27.15 5.03
N LYS A 230 17.02 -28.19 5.51
CA LYS A 230 16.37 -29.36 6.11
C LYS A 230 16.33 -29.19 7.62
N VAL A 231 15.14 -29.30 8.22
CA VAL A 231 15.01 -29.21 9.69
C VAL A 231 15.60 -30.47 10.32
N THR A 232 16.46 -30.29 11.33
CA THR A 232 17.15 -31.40 12.02
C THR A 232 16.53 -31.73 13.39
N ALA A 233 15.83 -30.76 14.01
CA ALA A 233 15.14 -30.94 15.28
C ALA A 233 13.81 -31.72 15.15
N ASP A 234 13.41 -32.44 16.21
CA ASP A 234 12.11 -33.14 16.29
C ASP A 234 10.91 -32.18 16.35
N SER A 235 11.12 -30.99 16.91
CA SER A 235 10.13 -29.93 16.95
C SER A 235 10.82 -28.57 16.90
N LEU A 236 10.67 -27.85 15.79
CA LEU A 236 11.21 -26.51 15.60
C LEU A 236 10.08 -25.48 15.67
N ARG A 237 10.17 -24.55 16.63
CA ARG A 237 9.16 -23.48 16.79
C ARG A 237 9.25 -22.49 15.63
N ILE A 238 8.08 -22.01 15.19
CA ILE A 238 7.93 -20.90 14.27
C ILE A 238 7.49 -19.67 15.08
N ARG A 239 8.14 -18.52 14.88
CA ARG A 239 7.89 -17.28 15.64
C ARG A 239 7.50 -16.11 14.76
N LYS A 240 6.78 -15.12 15.33
CA LYS A 240 6.40 -13.88 14.60
C LYS A 240 7.60 -13.07 14.12
N GLY A 241 8.71 -13.10 14.87
CA GLY A 241 9.93 -12.36 14.56
C GLY A 241 11.20 -13.19 14.76
N ALA A 242 12.33 -12.64 14.31
CA ALA A 242 13.66 -13.25 14.38
C ALA A 242 14.25 -13.18 15.80
N GLY A 243 13.72 -13.97 16.73
CA GLY A 243 14.21 -14.03 18.11
C GLY A 243 13.31 -14.84 19.02
N THR A 244 13.81 -15.26 20.19
CA THR A 244 13.04 -16.05 21.16
C THR A 244 11.98 -15.27 21.91
N ASP A 245 12.07 -13.94 21.89
CA ASP A 245 11.18 -13.02 22.62
C ASP A 245 9.87 -12.76 21.85
N TYR A 246 9.79 -13.20 20.59
CA TYR A 246 8.58 -13.12 19.78
C TYR A 246 7.64 -14.30 20.01
N ASP A 247 6.33 -14.07 19.94
CA ASP A 247 5.29 -15.10 20.06
C ASP A 247 5.55 -16.32 19.17
N GLN A 248 5.35 -17.51 19.72
CA GLN A 248 5.29 -18.74 18.94
C GLN A 248 3.95 -18.79 18.17
N VAL A 249 4.02 -18.96 16.85
CA VAL A 249 2.86 -19.03 15.95
C VAL A 249 2.68 -20.41 15.32
N GLY A 250 3.64 -21.31 15.51
CA GLY A 250 3.54 -22.67 15.01
C GLY A 250 4.74 -23.53 15.40
N SER A 251 4.79 -24.73 14.84
CA SER A 251 5.95 -25.63 14.95
C SER A 251 6.05 -26.56 13.75
N ILE A 252 7.27 -26.88 13.35
CA ILE A 252 7.63 -27.90 12.36
C ILE A 252 8.02 -29.18 13.10
N ARG A 253 7.43 -30.32 12.73
CA ARG A 253 7.72 -31.64 13.34
C ARG A 253 8.05 -32.73 12.33
N ASP A 254 7.95 -32.44 11.04
CA ASP A 254 8.13 -33.41 9.96
C ASP A 254 9.60 -33.58 9.51
N LYS A 255 10.53 -32.79 10.07
CA LYS A 255 11.94 -32.70 9.63
C LYS A 255 12.09 -32.45 8.12
N GLY A 256 11.09 -31.77 7.55
CA GLY A 256 11.00 -31.48 6.14
C GLY A 256 12.05 -30.49 5.64
N VAL A 257 11.98 -30.22 4.34
CA VAL A 257 12.82 -29.22 3.67
C VAL A 257 12.00 -27.95 3.44
N TYR A 258 12.53 -26.83 3.88
CA TYR A 258 11.86 -25.53 3.86
C TYR A 258 12.69 -24.52 3.09
N THR A 259 12.01 -23.61 2.40
CA THR A 259 12.68 -22.51 1.68
C THR A 259 12.73 -21.28 2.57
N ILE A 260 13.92 -20.71 2.73
CA ILE A 260 14.18 -19.47 3.45
C ILE A 260 14.25 -18.33 2.44
N THR A 261 13.53 -17.23 2.70
CA THR A 261 13.47 -16.07 1.79
C THR A 261 14.10 -14.82 2.38
N LYS A 262 14.31 -14.77 3.70
CA LYS A 262 14.97 -13.69 4.43
C LYS A 262 15.76 -14.28 5.59
N THR A 263 16.88 -13.64 5.95
CA THR A 263 17.69 -14.01 7.12
C THR A 263 17.99 -12.80 8.00
N ILE A 264 17.88 -12.97 9.31
CA ILE A 264 18.36 -12.00 10.31
C ILE A 264 19.16 -12.80 11.34
N SER A 265 20.47 -12.57 11.43
CA SER A 265 21.39 -13.39 12.22
C SER A 265 21.19 -14.89 11.94
N ASN A 266 20.90 -15.70 12.95
CA ASN A 266 20.65 -17.14 12.83
C ASN A 266 19.15 -17.49 12.61
N TRP A 267 18.31 -16.55 12.17
CA TRP A 267 16.90 -16.80 11.88
C TRP A 267 16.60 -16.72 10.39
N GLY A 268 15.74 -17.62 9.91
CA GLY A 268 15.26 -17.66 8.53
C GLY A 268 13.74 -17.53 8.45
N TYR A 269 13.25 -16.68 7.56
CA TYR A 269 11.82 -16.54 7.28
C TYR A 269 11.35 -17.58 6.27
N LEU A 270 10.31 -18.34 6.63
CA LEU A 270 9.76 -19.39 5.78
C LEU A 270 9.05 -18.77 4.55
N LYS A 271 9.30 -19.33 3.36
CA LYS A 271 8.61 -18.95 2.12
C LYS A 271 7.08 -19.04 2.22
N SER A 272 6.57 -19.92 3.09
CA SER A 272 5.13 -20.06 3.34
C SER A 272 4.50 -18.84 4.02
N GLY A 273 5.31 -17.91 4.55
CA GLY A 273 4.82 -16.79 5.36
C GLY A 273 4.50 -17.16 6.81
N ALA A 274 4.68 -18.43 7.20
CA ALA A 274 4.29 -18.93 8.52
C ALA A 274 5.08 -18.30 9.68
N GLY A 275 6.26 -17.73 9.40
CA GLY A 275 7.08 -17.02 10.38
C GLY A 275 8.56 -17.39 10.31
N TRP A 276 9.28 -17.01 11.35
CA TRP A 276 10.72 -17.20 11.50
C TRP A 276 11.06 -18.50 12.21
N ILE A 277 12.07 -19.21 11.72
CA ILE A 277 12.66 -20.37 12.37
C ILE A 277 14.14 -20.13 12.66
N CYS A 278 14.65 -20.71 13.75
CA CYS A 278 16.08 -20.64 14.06
C CYS A 278 16.86 -21.65 13.20
N LEU A 279 17.82 -21.15 12.43
CA LEU A 279 18.61 -21.90 11.45
C LEU A 279 19.64 -22.83 12.10
N ASP A 280 19.97 -22.63 13.38
CA ASP A 280 20.85 -23.54 14.15
C ASP A 280 20.25 -24.95 14.25
N TYR A 281 18.93 -25.09 14.09
CA TYR A 281 18.20 -26.36 14.07
C TYR A 281 17.91 -26.86 12.65
N THR A 282 18.72 -26.43 11.69
CA THR A 282 18.56 -26.77 10.28
C THR A 282 19.91 -27.04 9.63
N LYS A 283 19.90 -27.70 8.48
CA LYS A 283 21.06 -27.87 7.62
C LYS A 283 20.75 -27.27 6.25
N ARG A 284 21.55 -26.30 5.79
CA ARG A 284 21.45 -25.76 4.43
C ARG A 284 21.70 -26.88 3.41
N ILE A 285 20.86 -26.95 2.38
CA ILE A 285 20.95 -27.91 1.28
C ILE A 285 20.97 -27.21 -0.07
#